data_AF-A0A7S2JAT8-F1
#
_entry.id   AF-A0A7S2JAT8-F1
#
_cell.length_a   1.000
_cell.length_b   1.000
_cell.length_c   1.000
_cell.angle_alpha   90.00
_cell.angle_beta   90.00
_cell.angle_gamma   90.00
#
_symmetry.space_group_name_H-M   'P 1'
#
loop_
_entity.id
_entity.type
_entity.pdbx_description
1 polymer ?
#
loop_
_entity_poly.entity_id
_entity_poly.type
_entity_poly.pdbx_seq_one_letter_code
_entity_poly.pdbx_strand_id
1 'polypeptide(L)'
;LPSPRSPANDLPLMWNTQKPPSAGNSLAVPPVSTYDIPAGSVAPQLLGASIVENLSLKGFCTLELGLTGQLHQAAIRDVDSVWSSGRFQTPPPLVVDGLLGEGGSSLIAHLEADGSD
;
A
#
# COMPACT_ATOMS: atom_id res chain seq x y z
N LEU A 1 0.29 24.93 47.64
CA LEU A 1 -0.41 23.80 46.99
C LEU A 1 -0.25 23.95 45.48
N PRO A 2 0.59 23.15 44.81
CA PRO A 2 0.67 23.18 43.37
C PRO A 2 -0.48 22.39 42.74
N SER A 3 -1.10 22.95 41.70
CA SER A 3 -2.21 22.36 40.95
C SER A 3 -1.85 21.02 40.29
N PRO A 4 -2.80 20.09 40.14
CA PRO A 4 -2.56 18.81 39.46
C PRO A 4 -2.35 19.06 37.96
N ARG A 5 -1.23 18.56 37.42
CA ARG A 5 -0.97 18.51 35.98
C ARG A 5 -1.93 17.50 35.34
N SER A 6 -2.72 17.94 34.36
CA SER A 6 -3.53 17.06 33.50
C SER A 6 -2.65 16.04 32.77
N PRO A 7 -3.00 14.74 32.78
CA PRO A 7 -2.31 13.71 32.00
C PRO A 7 -2.98 13.54 30.63
N ALA A 8 -3.03 14.60 29.81
CA ALA A 8 -3.83 14.60 28.59
C ALA A 8 -3.06 14.78 27.27
N ASN A 9 -1.72 14.82 27.26
CA ASN A 9 -0.97 15.13 26.03
C ASN A 9 0.20 14.20 25.69
N ASP A 10 0.36 13.06 26.36
CA ASP A 10 1.43 12.09 26.03
C ASP A 10 0.91 10.95 25.14
N LEU A 11 0.24 11.28 24.04
CA LEU A 11 0.09 10.35 22.92
C LEU A 11 1.13 10.74 21.86
N PRO A 12 2.03 9.83 21.47
CA PRO A 12 3.02 10.13 20.45
C PRO A 12 2.30 10.45 19.13
N LEU A 13 2.53 11.66 18.61
CA LEU A 13 2.32 12.09 17.23
C LEU A 13 3.15 11.22 16.26
N MET A 14 2.85 9.93 16.16
CA MET A 14 3.60 8.96 15.34
C MET A 14 2.85 8.50 14.09
N TRP A 15 1.75 9.15 13.71
CA TRP A 15 1.12 8.93 12.41
C TRP A 15 1.38 10.15 11.52
N ASN A 16 2.43 10.09 10.70
CA ASN A 16 2.62 11.07 9.64
C ASN A 16 1.71 10.69 8.46
N THR A 17 0.60 11.41 8.29
CA THR A 17 -0.34 11.28 7.14
C THR A 17 0.15 11.99 5.87
N GLN A 18 1.40 12.46 5.83
CA GLN A 18 1.93 13.16 4.67
C GLN A 18 2.17 12.21 3.49
N LYS A 19 1.74 12.64 2.30
CA LYS A 19 2.04 12.01 1.01
C LYS A 19 3.56 11.76 0.90
N PRO A 20 4.01 10.55 0.55
CA PRO A 20 5.44 10.25 0.49
C PRO A 20 6.15 11.15 -0.53
N PRO A 21 7.37 11.63 -0.23
CA PRO A 21 8.12 12.45 -1.17
C PRO A 21 8.56 11.63 -2.39
N SER A 22 8.48 12.26 -3.57
CA SER A 22 8.94 11.71 -4.84
C SER A 22 10.45 11.41 -4.77
N ALA A 23 10.82 10.12 -4.80
CA ALA A 23 12.18 9.68 -4.56
C ALA A 23 13.17 10.18 -5.64
N GLY A 24 14.25 10.84 -5.18
CA GLY A 24 15.42 11.21 -5.95
C GLY A 24 16.55 10.17 -5.82
N ASN A 25 17.15 9.85 -6.97
CA ASN A 25 18.36 9.08 -7.29
C ASN A 25 19.17 8.43 -6.16
N SER A 26 19.32 7.09 -6.22
CA SER A 26 20.28 6.31 -5.43
C SER A 26 21.18 5.43 -6.33
N LEU A 27 22.44 5.27 -5.93
CA LEU A 27 23.55 4.62 -6.64
C LEU A 27 23.31 3.14 -6.98
N ALA A 28 23.88 2.70 -8.10
CA ALA A 28 23.66 1.40 -8.74
C ALA A 28 24.20 0.21 -7.93
N VAL A 29 23.28 -0.44 -7.21
CA VAL A 29 23.36 -1.85 -6.77
C VAL A 29 23.15 -2.74 -8.01
N PRO A 30 23.83 -3.90 -8.16
CA PRO A 30 23.50 -4.86 -9.23
C PRO A 30 22.00 -5.15 -9.23
N PRO A 31 21.33 -5.36 -10.38
CA PRO A 31 19.88 -5.48 -10.42
C PRO A 31 19.45 -6.75 -9.69
N VAL A 32 19.22 -6.62 -8.38
CA VAL A 32 18.42 -7.57 -7.62
C VAL A 32 17.09 -7.57 -8.35
N SER A 33 16.71 -8.73 -8.91
CA SER A 33 15.40 -8.90 -9.53
C SER A 33 14.38 -8.37 -8.53
N THR A 34 13.78 -7.23 -8.86
CA THR A 34 12.87 -6.51 -7.94
C THR A 34 11.61 -7.33 -7.66
N TYR A 35 11.34 -8.29 -8.55
CA TYR A 35 10.18 -9.14 -8.54
C TYR A 35 10.58 -10.60 -8.42
N ASP A 36 9.83 -11.32 -7.61
CA ASP A 36 9.88 -12.77 -7.52
C ASP A 36 9.33 -13.42 -8.80
N ILE A 37 8.31 -12.79 -9.40
CA ILE A 37 7.70 -13.24 -10.65
C ILE A 37 7.59 -12.02 -11.60
N PRO A 38 8.50 -11.90 -12.59
CA PRO A 38 8.43 -10.89 -13.63
C PRO A 38 7.22 -11.07 -14.56
N ALA A 39 6.77 -9.99 -15.20
CA ALA A 39 5.57 -10.01 -16.03
C ALA A 39 5.79 -10.89 -17.26
N GLY A 40 4.85 -11.80 -17.52
CA GLY A 40 4.91 -12.70 -18.68
C GLY A 40 6.02 -13.77 -18.63
N SER A 41 6.77 -13.86 -17.52
CA SER A 41 7.83 -14.88 -17.35
C SER A 41 7.30 -16.28 -17.05
N VAL A 42 6.06 -16.37 -16.55
CA VAL A 42 5.39 -17.62 -16.16
C VAL A 42 4.12 -17.79 -16.99
N ALA A 43 3.88 -19.01 -17.48
CA ALA A 43 2.65 -19.34 -18.18
C ALA A 43 1.44 -19.09 -17.26
N PRO A 44 0.30 -18.55 -17.76
CA PRO A 44 -0.85 -18.21 -16.92
C PRO A 44 -1.35 -19.34 -16.01
N GLN A 45 -1.26 -20.59 -16.48
CA GLN A 45 -1.67 -21.78 -15.75
C GLN A 45 -0.74 -22.12 -14.56
N LEU A 46 0.51 -21.64 -14.59
CA LEU A 46 1.52 -21.89 -13.57
C LEU A 46 1.70 -20.73 -12.59
N LEU A 47 1.13 -19.55 -12.89
CA LEU A 47 1.26 -18.35 -12.06
C LEU A 47 0.85 -18.61 -10.60
N GLY A 48 -0.27 -19.31 -10.39
CA GLY A 48 -0.74 -19.65 -9.04
C GLY A 48 0.25 -20.52 -8.27
N ALA A 49 0.85 -21.52 -8.93
CA ALA A 49 1.84 -22.39 -8.31
C ALA A 49 3.11 -21.62 -7.93
N SER A 50 3.61 -20.74 -8.80
CA SER A 50 4.77 -19.91 -8.54
C SER A 50 4.54 -18.91 -7.40
N ILE A 51 3.33 -18.36 -7.26
CA ILE A 51 2.97 -17.50 -6.13
C ILE A 51 3.02 -18.30 -4.83
N VAL A 52 2.38 -19.47 -4.79
CA VAL A 52 2.34 -20.33 -3.59
C VAL A 52 3.74 -20.76 -3.18
N GLU A 53 4.61 -21.11 -4.13
CA GLU A 53 6.00 -21.47 -3.88
C GLU A 53 6.76 -20.31 -3.21
N ASN A 54 6.68 -19.09 -3.76
CA ASN A 54 7.36 -17.92 -3.18
C ASN A 54 6.81 -17.57 -1.80
N LEU A 55 5.49 -17.60 -1.61
CA LEU A 55 4.86 -17.38 -0.31
C LEU A 55 5.30 -18.43 0.72
N SER A 56 5.45 -19.70 0.32
CA SER A 56 5.89 -20.77 1.21
C SER A 56 7.35 -20.62 1.64
N LEU A 57 8.20 -20.10 0.76
CA LEU A 57 9.64 -19.93 1.02
C LEU A 57 9.97 -18.65 1.79
N LYS A 58 9.30 -17.53 1.46
CA LYS A 58 9.67 -16.19 1.96
C LYS A 58 8.64 -15.61 2.92
N GLY A 59 7.40 -16.12 2.92
CA GLY A 59 6.26 -15.49 3.61
C GLY A 59 5.68 -14.28 2.87
N PHE A 60 6.27 -13.86 1.75
CA PHE A 60 5.79 -12.78 0.89
C PHE A 60 6.14 -13.07 -0.58
N CYS A 61 5.49 -12.38 -1.52
CA CYS A 61 5.77 -12.50 -2.96
C CYS A 61 5.59 -11.15 -3.66
N THR A 62 6.59 -10.70 -4.42
CA THR A 62 6.52 -9.51 -5.27
C THR A 62 6.27 -9.87 -6.73
N LEU A 63 5.22 -9.27 -7.31
CA LEU A 63 4.79 -9.54 -8.68
C LEU A 63 5.01 -8.31 -9.56
N GLU A 64 5.59 -8.51 -10.74
CA GLU A 64 5.55 -7.50 -11.78
C GLU A 64 4.27 -7.70 -12.59
N LEU A 65 3.36 -6.74 -12.51
CA LEU A 65 2.03 -6.84 -13.15
C LEU A 65 2.04 -6.43 -14.64
N GLY A 66 3.19 -6.04 -15.19
CA GLY A 66 3.31 -5.60 -16.59
C GLY A 66 2.48 -4.35 -16.91
N LEU A 67 2.12 -3.55 -15.89
CA LEU A 67 1.32 -2.35 -16.06
C LEU A 67 2.12 -1.34 -16.89
N THR A 68 1.52 -0.88 -17.98
CA THR A 68 2.14 0.15 -18.82
C THR A 68 2.11 1.51 -18.10
N GLY A 69 3.05 2.40 -18.46
CA GLY A 69 3.14 3.72 -17.83
C GLY A 69 1.84 4.55 -17.91
N GLN A 70 1.02 4.35 -18.94
CA GLN A 70 -0.27 5.03 -19.07
C GLN A 70 -1.28 4.59 -18.00
N LEU A 71 -1.39 3.28 -17.76
CA LEU A 71 -2.30 2.74 -16.76
C LEU A 71 -1.85 3.10 -15.34
N HIS A 72 -0.53 3.11 -15.10
CA HIS A 72 0.04 3.58 -13.84
C HIS A 72 -0.31 5.05 -13.55
N GLN A 73 -0.17 5.92 -14.56
CA GLN A 73 -0.51 7.35 -14.42
C GLN A 73 -2.02 7.59 -14.31
N ALA A 74 -2.85 6.77 -14.93
CA ALA A 74 -4.30 6.80 -14.73
C ALA A 74 -4.64 6.46 -13.27
N ALA A 75 -4.13 5.34 -12.76
CA ALA A 75 -4.37 4.90 -11.39
C ALA A 75 -3.93 5.94 -10.34
N ILE A 76 -2.78 6.60 -10.54
CA ILE A 76 -2.33 7.69 -9.65
C ILE A 76 -3.33 8.85 -9.67
N ARG A 77 -3.78 9.27 -10.85
CA ARG A 77 -4.76 10.36 -10.97
C ARG A 77 -6.08 10.01 -10.31
N ASP A 78 -6.53 8.77 -10.42
CA ASP A 78 -7.76 8.30 -9.79
C ASP A 78 -7.63 8.34 -8.26
N VAL A 79 -6.49 7.89 -7.73
CA VAL A 79 -6.20 7.98 -6.29
C VAL A 79 -6.14 9.43 -5.81
N ASP A 80 -5.46 10.33 -6.54
CA ASP A 80 -5.38 11.76 -6.18
C ASP A 80 -6.78 12.43 -6.24
N SER A 81 -7.63 12.03 -7.19
CA SER A 81 -9.03 12.46 -7.28
C SER A 81 -9.84 12.01 -6.06
N VAL A 82 -9.75 10.73 -5.69
CA VAL A 82 -10.41 10.20 -4.48
C VAL A 82 -9.88 10.89 -3.22
N TRP A 83 -8.58 11.17 -3.15
CA TRP A 83 -7.95 11.85 -2.02
C TRP A 83 -8.46 13.26 -1.84
N SER A 84 -8.46 14.05 -2.92
CA SER A 84 -8.96 15.43 -2.92
C SER A 84 -10.46 15.53 -2.59
N SER A 85 -11.22 14.48 -2.86
CA SER A 85 -12.65 14.40 -2.50
C SER A 85 -12.92 14.13 -1.01
N GLY A 86 -11.89 13.88 -0.20
CA GLY A 86 -12.04 13.62 1.24
C GLY A 86 -12.73 12.29 1.58
N ARG A 87 -12.73 11.33 0.65
CA ARG A 87 -13.43 10.03 0.79
C ARG A 87 -12.63 8.95 1.51
N PHE A 88 -11.36 9.20 1.84
CA PHE A 88 -10.56 8.26 2.61
C PHE A 88 -10.95 8.31 4.10
N GLN A 89 -11.21 7.15 4.68
CA GLN A 89 -11.58 6.98 6.08
C GLN A 89 -10.71 5.91 6.74
N THR A 90 -10.50 6.02 8.05
CA THR A 90 -9.75 5.01 8.81
C THR A 90 -10.53 3.68 8.82
N PRO A 91 -9.88 2.54 8.56
CA PRO A 91 -10.53 1.24 8.66
C PRO A 91 -11.02 0.98 10.10
N PRO A 92 -12.07 0.16 10.29
CA PRO A 92 -12.51 -0.23 11.63
C PRO A 92 -11.36 -0.87 12.44
N PRO A 93 -11.25 -0.61 13.75
CA PRO A 93 -10.12 -1.10 14.57
C PRO A 93 -9.90 -2.61 14.48
N LEU A 94 -10.97 -3.40 14.39
CA LEU A 94 -10.90 -4.85 14.24
C LEU A 94 -10.14 -5.30 12.97
N VAL A 95 -10.21 -4.50 11.90
CA VAL A 95 -9.48 -4.75 10.64
C VAL A 95 -8.03 -4.32 10.78
N VAL A 96 -7.78 -3.17 11.42
CA VAL A 96 -6.42 -2.67 11.66
C VAL A 96 -5.64 -3.65 12.52
N ASP A 97 -6.18 -4.01 13.69
CA ASP A 97 -5.51 -4.85 14.68
C ASP A 97 -5.40 -6.32 14.23
N GLY A 98 -6.37 -6.81 13.45
CA GLY A 98 -6.47 -8.22 13.07
C GLY A 98 -5.79 -8.60 11.75
N LEU A 99 -5.71 -7.69 10.78
CA LEU A 99 -5.26 -8.01 9.41
C LEU A 99 -4.06 -7.18 8.96
N LEU A 100 -4.01 -5.91 9.36
CA LEU A 100 -3.05 -4.94 8.85
C LEU A 100 -1.85 -4.77 9.80
N GLY A 101 -2.05 -5.06 11.09
CA GLY A 101 -1.05 -4.84 12.13
C GLY A 101 -0.65 -3.37 12.25
N GLU A 102 0.44 -3.11 12.95
CA GLU A 102 0.98 -1.74 13.11
C GLU A 102 1.50 -1.12 11.80
N GLY A 103 1.66 -1.92 10.73
CA GLY A 103 2.26 -1.49 9.46
C GLY A 103 1.31 -1.43 8.25
N GLY A 104 0.04 -1.83 8.38
CA GLY A 104 -0.88 -1.92 7.24
C GLY A 104 -1.69 -0.65 6.96
N SER A 105 -2.33 -0.60 5.79
CA SER A 105 -2.94 0.61 5.20
C SER A 105 -3.81 1.40 6.18
N SER A 106 -3.45 2.66 6.38
CA SER A 106 -4.09 3.53 7.38
C SER A 106 -5.46 4.07 6.95
N LEU A 107 -5.83 3.92 5.67
CA LEU A 107 -7.03 4.52 5.09
C LEU A 107 -7.65 3.61 4.02
N ILE A 108 -8.97 3.59 3.96
CA ILE A 108 -9.78 2.95 2.92
C ILE A 108 -10.66 4.01 2.24
N ALA A 109 -10.92 3.86 0.95
CA ALA A 109 -11.91 4.66 0.23
C ALA A 109 -12.85 3.74 -0.54
N HIS A 110 -14.11 4.13 -0.62
CA HIS A 110 -15.08 3.44 -1.47
C HIS A 110 -14.92 3.95 -2.90
N LEU A 111 -14.72 3.02 -3.84
CA LEU A 111 -14.78 3.32 -5.26
C LEU A 111 -16.24 3.18 -5.70
N GLU A 112 -16.77 4.23 -6.32
CA GLU A 112 -18.06 4.13 -7.00
C GLU A 112 -17.89 3.08 -8.11
N ALA A 113 -18.84 2.17 -8.24
CA ALA A 113 -18.88 1.35 -9.43
C ALA A 113 -19.16 2.29 -10.62
N ASP A 114 -18.29 2.30 -11.62
CA ASP A 114 -18.54 3.05 -12.84
C ASP A 114 -19.83 2.53 -13.46
N GLY A 115 -20.92 3.28 -13.26
CA GLY A 115 -22.25 2.97 -13.76
C GLY A 115 -22.21 2.91 -15.29
N SER A 116 -22.05 1.71 -15.82
CA SER A 116 -22.30 1.38 -17.21
C SER A 116 -23.72 0.81 -17.30
N ASP A 117 -24.69 1.72 -17.39
CA ASP A 117 -26.02 1.43 -17.96
C ASP A 117 -25.92 1.39 -19.50
#